data_AF-R6XWM1-F1
#
_entry.id   AF-R6XWM1-F1
#
_cell.length_a   1.000
_cell.length_b   1.000
_cell.length_c   1.000
_cell.angle_alpha   90.00
_cell.angle_beta   90.00
_cell.angle_gamma   90.00
#
_symmetry.space_group_name_H-M   'P 1'
#
loop_
_entity.id
_entity.type
_entity.pdbx_description
1 polymer ?
#
loop_
_entity_poly.entity_id
_entity_poly.type
_entity_poly.pdbx_seq_one_letter_code
_entity_poly.pdbx_strand_id
1 'polypeptide(L)' 'MGSIKLKPKAIKVVCNNCFRITTGYRDENGVVKYQCTRCGATSVSKVMGRRHVQLDVYAPAGQELLDEDM' A
#
# COMPACT_ATOMS: atom_id res chain seq x y z
N MET A 1 12.89 16.67 17.19
CA MET A 1 12.36 15.28 17.15
C MET A 1 13.03 14.58 15.98
N GLY A 2 14.03 13.73 16.24
CA GLY A 2 14.72 13.00 15.16
C GLY A 2 13.77 12.00 14.51
N SER A 3 13.62 12.06 13.19
CA SER A 3 12.93 11.04 12.41
C SER A 3 13.69 9.72 12.52
N ILE A 4 13.08 8.70 13.11
CA ILE A 4 13.66 7.35 13.13
C ILE A 4 13.66 6.83 11.70
N LYS A 5 14.84 6.71 11.09
CA LYS A 5 15.00 6.09 9.78
C LYS A 5 14.91 4.58 9.91
N LEU A 6 14.00 3.96 9.16
CA LEU A 6 13.85 2.51 9.10
C LEU A 6 14.83 1.90 8.09
N LYS A 7 15.14 0.61 8.25
CA LYS A 7 15.89 -0.12 7.22
C LYS A 7 14.93 -0.56 6.11
N PRO A 8 15.27 -0.33 4.83
CA PRO A 8 14.48 -0.85 3.73
C PRO A 8 14.39 -2.38 3.78
N LYS A 9 13.19 -2.93 3.54
CA LYS A 9 12.93 -4.36 3.74
C LYS A 9 11.73 -4.84 2.93
N ALA A 10 11.86 -6.01 2.33
CA ALA A 10 10.73 -6.78 1.82
C ALA A 10 9.91 -7.38 2.99
N ILE A 11 8.62 -7.10 3.02
CA ILE A 11 7.70 -7.52 4.09
C ILE A 11 6.48 -8.23 3.50
N LYS A 12 5.91 -9.17 4.25
CA LYS A 12 4.62 -9.77 3.90
C LYS A 12 3.51 -8.77 4.21
N VAL A 13 2.59 -8.59 3.27
CA VAL A 13 1.42 -7.71 3.39
C VAL A 13 0.17 -8.43 2.89
N VAL A 14 -0.98 -8.03 3.40
CA VAL A 14 -2.29 -8.49 2.89
C VAL A 14 -2.79 -7.44 1.91
N CYS A 15 -3.15 -7.87 0.70
CA CYS A 15 -3.77 -6.98 -0.28
C CYS A 15 -5.17 -6.59 0.19
N ASN A 16 -5.45 -5.29 0.35
CA ASN A 16 -6.77 -4.81 0.79
C ASN A 16 -7.85 -4.84 -0.30
N ASN A 17 -7.47 -5.17 -1.55
CA ASN A 17 -8.43 -5.35 -2.65
C ASN A 17 -8.95 -6.80 -2.76
N CYS A 18 -8.08 -7.80 -2.57
CA CYS A 18 -8.46 -9.22 -2.78
C CYS A 18 -8.05 -10.19 -1.64
N PHE A 19 -7.55 -9.64 -0.54
CA PHE A 19 -7.12 -10.34 0.68
C PHE A 19 -6.02 -11.41 0.50
N ARG A 20 -5.36 -11.45 -0.65
CA ARG A 20 -4.21 -12.33 -0.89
C ARG A 20 -2.97 -11.77 -0.18
N ILE A 21 -2.21 -12.65 0.46
CA ILE A 21 -0.87 -12.32 0.98
C ILE A 21 0.08 -12.10 -0.21
N THR A 22 0.76 -10.96 -0.22
CA THR A 22 1.78 -10.59 -1.21
C THR A 22 3.01 -10.01 -0.49
N THR A 23 4.03 -9.64 -1.27
CA THR A 23 5.24 -9.00 -0.76
C THR A 23 5.21 -7.51 -1.10
N GLY A 24 5.43 -6.67 -0.11
CA GLY A 24 5.65 -5.24 -0.29
C GLY A 24 7.06 -4.82 0.11
N TYR A 25 7.48 -3.66 -0.39
CA TYR A 25 8.78 -3.09 -0.07
C TYR A 25 8.60 -1.87 0.83
N ARG A 26 9.19 -1.91 2.02
CA ARG A 26 9.24 -0.79 2.94
C ARG A 26 10.51 0.01 2.71
N ASP A 27 10.41 1.34 2.65
CA ASP A 27 11.54 2.25 2.52
C ASP A 27 12.05 2.75 3.89
N GLU A 28 13.02 3.68 3.86
CA GLU A 28 13.59 4.28 5.07
C GLU A 28 12.64 5.22 5.83
N ASN A 29 11.61 5.73 5.16
CA ASN A 29 10.59 6.60 5.72
C ASN A 29 9.39 5.81 6.28
N GLY A 30 9.42 4.49 6.18
CA GLY A 30 8.33 3.62 6.61
C GLY A 30 7.16 3.54 5.64
N VAL A 31 7.33 4.04 4.41
CA VAL A 31 6.35 3.86 3.34
C VAL A 31 6.50 2.44 2.80
N VAL A 32 5.38 1.75 2.63
CA VAL A 32 5.32 0.42 2.01
C VAL A 32 4.61 0.56 0.68
N LYS A 33 5.22 0.05 -0.39
CA LYS A 33 4.61 -0.03 -1.72
C LYS A 33 4.56 -1.48 -2.19
N TYR A 34 3.46 -1.88 -2.81
CA TYR A 34 3.32 -3.20 -3.44
C TYR A 34 2.31 -3.20 -4.58
N GLN A 35 2.50 -4.12 -5.52
CA GLN A 35 1.47 -4.53 -6.48
C GLN A 35 1.05 -5.96 -6.15
N CYS A 36 -0.26 -6.22 -6.09
CA CYS A 36 -0.76 -7.56 -5.82
C CYS A 36 -0.55 -8.46 -7.04
N THR A 37 0.14 -9.58 -6.85
CA THR A 37 0.39 -10.57 -7.91
C THR A 37 -0.87 -11.31 -8.37
N ARG A 38 -1.98 -11.21 -7.64
CA ARG A 38 -3.26 -11.87 -7.97
C ARG A 38 -4.21 -10.93 -8.72
N CYS A 39 -4.54 -9.79 -8.12
CA CYS A 39 -5.55 -8.89 -8.69
C CYS A 39 -4.95 -7.71 -9.46
N GLY A 40 -3.65 -7.44 -9.35
CA GLY A 40 -2.99 -6.33 -10.02
C GLY A 40 -3.14 -4.96 -9.34
N ALA A 41 -3.96 -4.83 -8.30
CA ALA A 41 -4.11 -3.60 -7.53
C ALA A 41 -2.78 -3.15 -6.92
N THR A 42 -2.52 -1.85 -6.96
CA THR A 42 -1.33 -1.24 -6.36
C THR A 42 -1.72 -0.58 -5.05
N SER A 43 -0.89 -0.70 -4.02
CA SER A 43 -1.12 -0.01 -2.76
C SER A 43 0.12 0.65 -2.22
N VAL A 44 -0.08 1.79 -1.57
CA VAL A 44 0.94 2.55 -0.86
C VAL A 44 0.43 2.81 0.55
N SER A 45 1.21 2.48 1.57
CA SER A 45 0.85 2.75 2.97
C SER A 45 1.94 3.52 3.69
N LYS A 46 1.56 4.48 4.52
CA LYS A 46 2.47 5.28 5.33
C LYS A 46 1.97 5.40 6.77
N VAL A 47 2.86 5.21 7.73
CA VAL A 47 2.56 5.45 9.15
C VAL A 47 2.56 6.97 9.39
N MET A 48 1.40 7.51 9.76
CA MET A 48 1.21 8.93 10.03
C MET A 48 1.28 9.24 11.53
N GLY A 49 1.03 8.24 12.38
CA GLY A 49 1.16 8.33 13.83
C GLY A 49 1.01 6.98 14.50
N ARG A 50 1.00 6.96 15.84
CA ARG A 50 0.96 5.71 16.64
C ARG A 50 -0.26 4.81 16.35
N ARG A 51 -1.38 5.40 15.93
CA ARG A 51 -2.64 4.69 15.61
C ARG A 51 -3.23 5.11 14.25
N HIS A 52 -2.44 5.77 13.41
CA HIS A 52 -2.90 6.30 12.13
C HIS A 52 -1.98 5.81 11.01
N VAL A 53 -2.55 5.05 10.09
CA VAL A 53 -1.91 4.62 8.84
C VAL A 53 -2.75 5.14 7.71
N GLN A 54 -2.14 5.87 6.79
CA GLN A 54 -2.75 6.18 5.50
C GLN A 54 -2.48 5.01 4.57
N LEU A 55 -3.52 4.56 3.87
CA LEU A 55 -3.44 3.52 2.86
C LEU A 55 -4.16 4.00 1.61
N ASP A 56 -3.40 4.14 0.53
CA ASP A 56 -3.94 4.43 -0.80
C ASP A 56 -3.98 3.11 -1.58
N VAL A 57 -5.15 2.79 -2.13
CA VAL A 57 -5.37 1.59 -2.97
C VAL A 57 -5.81 2.07 -4.35
N TYR A 58 -5.03 1.70 -5.35
CA TYR A 58 -5.30 1.96 -6.76
C TYR A 58 -5.86 0.70 -7.40
N ALA A 59 -6.94 0.87 -8.15
CA ALA A 59 -7.54 -0.21 -8.92
C ALA A 59 -6.50 -0.84 -9.88
N PRO A 60 -6.67 -2.13 -10.23
CA PRO A 60 -5.87 -2.77 -11.27
C PRO A 60 -5.87 -1.97 -12.57
N ALA A 61 -4.80 -2.08 -13.36
CA ALA A 61 -4.72 -1.42 -14.66
C ALA A 61 -5.94 -1.76 -15.54
N GLY A 62 -6.57 -0.75 -16.13
CA GLY A 62 -7.79 -0.90 -16.93
C GLY A 62 -9.10 -0.86 -16.14
N GLN A 63 -9.06 -0.62 -14.83
CA GLN A 63 -10.24 -0.33 -14.02
C GLN A 63 -10.23 1.11 -13.54
N GLU A 64 -11.36 1.79 -13.67
CA GLU A 64 -11.55 3.19 -13.31
C GLU A 64 -12.72 3.32 -12.32
N LEU A 65 -12.75 4.43 -11.58
CA LEU A 65 -13.90 4.77 -10.77
C LEU A 65 -15.02 5.20 -11.72
N LEU A 66 -16.19 4.58 -11.58
CA LEU A 66 -17.38 4.97 -12.30
C LEU A 66 -18.13 5.99 -11.46
N ASP A 67 -18.29 7.20 -11.97
CA ASP A 67 -19.24 8.16 -11.42
C ASP A 67 -20.59 7.85 -12.08
N GLU A 68 -21.52 7.22 -11.35
CA GLU A 68 -22.85 6.85 -11.88
C GLU A 68 -23.76 8.08 -12.13
N ASP A 69 -23.32 9.28 -11.70
CA ASP A 69 -24.07 10.54 -11.75
C ASP A 69 -23.54 11.56 -12.81
N MET A 70 -22.73 11.14 -13.79
CA MET A 70 -22.19 12.03 -14.84
C MET A 70 -22.90 11.89 -16.20
#